data_AF-A0A533QAM5-F1
#
_entry.id   AF-A0A533QAM5-F1
#
_cell.length_a   1.000
_cell.length_b   1.000
_cell.length_c   1.000
_cell.angle_alpha   90.00
_cell.angle_beta   90.00
_cell.angle_gamma   90.00
#
_symmetry.space_group_name_H-M   'P 1'
#
loop_
_entity.id
_entity.type
_entity.pdbx_description
1 polymer ?
#
loop_
_entity_poly.entity_id
_entity_poly.type
_entity_poly.pdbx_seq_one_letter_code
_entity_poly.pdbx_strand_id
1 'polypeptide(L)'
;MEVQFWKNKDKKQIDPELFSAKAEAFADQISNESGERTNNPTQIRKFYDEVLRFDSMLKGIPEEKQKEEFEKMLPYIKMLNAKAAYALGRDELISKGFKDFIAAAVKQTHDKDDFDAFAGLFEAFMGFYKYAYKSKKDQNRSGGRR
;
A
#
# COMPACT_ATOMS: atom_id res chain seq x y z
N MET A 1 -7.06 4.66 10.03
CA MET A 1 -7.03 3.35 9.38
C MET A 1 -6.09 2.47 10.18
N GLU A 2 -6.47 1.23 10.47
CA GLU A 2 -5.65 0.27 11.19
C GLU A 2 -5.22 -0.83 10.22
N VAL A 3 -3.93 -1.08 10.16
CA VAL A 3 -3.36 -2.20 9.39
C VAL A 3 -2.84 -3.18 10.44
N GLN A 4 -3.12 -4.47 10.26
CA GLN A 4 -2.61 -5.56 11.08
C GLN A 4 -2.23 -6.71 10.15
N PHE A 5 -0.94 -7.05 10.08
CA PHE A 5 -0.44 -8.07 9.14
C PHE A 5 -0.66 -9.50 9.66
N TRP A 6 -0.53 -9.69 10.97
CA TRP A 6 -0.43 -11.01 11.57
C TRP A 6 -1.66 -11.32 12.42
N LYS A 7 -2.19 -12.52 12.23
CA LYS A 7 -3.05 -13.17 13.23
C LYS A 7 -2.21 -13.66 14.41
N ASN A 8 -1.03 -14.21 14.12
CA ASN A 8 -0.04 -14.61 15.11
C ASN A 8 1.37 -14.46 14.52
N LYS A 9 2.13 -13.47 14.99
CA LYS A 9 3.47 -13.16 14.46
C LYS A 9 4.50 -14.24 14.82
N ASP A 10 4.44 -14.78 16.03
CA ASP A 10 5.40 -15.81 16.50
C ASP A 10 5.32 -17.10 15.66
N LYS A 11 4.12 -17.42 15.16
CA LYS A 11 3.89 -18.56 14.27
C LYS A 11 3.99 -18.20 12.79
N LYS A 12 4.39 -16.97 12.45
CA LYS A 12 4.38 -16.41 11.08
C LYS A 12 3.03 -16.61 10.36
N GLN A 13 1.93 -16.51 11.11
CA GLN A 13 0.58 -16.65 10.57
C GLN A 13 0.04 -15.28 10.18
N ILE A 14 0.10 -14.99 8.88
CA ILE A 14 -0.54 -13.84 8.27
C ILE A 14 -2.05 -13.91 8.55
N ASP A 15 -2.66 -12.75 8.76
CA ASP A 15 -4.11 -12.65 8.85
C ASP A 15 -4.76 -13.16 7.55
N PRO A 16 -5.61 -14.21 7.59
CA PRO A 16 -6.25 -14.76 6.39
C PRO A 16 -7.02 -13.73 5.56
N GLU A 17 -7.50 -12.65 6.19
CA GLU A 17 -8.25 -11.60 5.52
C GLU A 17 -7.37 -10.47 4.96
N LEU A 18 -6.05 -10.51 5.21
CA LEU A 18 -5.14 -9.42 4.87
C LEU A 18 -5.14 -9.12 3.37
N PHE A 19 -5.05 -10.16 2.55
CA PHE A 19 -4.95 -10.05 1.09
C PHE A 19 -6.31 -10.16 0.38
N SER A 20 -7.40 -10.32 1.14
CA SER A 20 -8.78 -10.40 0.64
C SER A 20 -9.61 -9.23 1.16
N ALA A 21 -10.48 -9.45 2.14
CA ALA A 21 -11.48 -8.48 2.59
C ALA A 21 -10.86 -7.19 3.13
N LYS A 22 -9.69 -7.25 3.80
CA LYS A 22 -9.02 -6.04 4.30
C LYS A 22 -8.42 -5.23 3.15
N ALA A 23 -7.74 -5.88 2.21
CA ALA A 23 -7.19 -5.23 1.03
C ALA A 23 -8.28 -4.55 0.18
N GLU A 24 -9.41 -5.25 -0.02
CA GLU A 24 -10.59 -4.72 -0.71
C GLU A 24 -11.20 -3.52 0.04
N ALA A 25 -11.40 -3.63 1.35
CA ALA A 25 -11.93 -2.53 2.16
C ALA A 25 -11.03 -1.27 2.12
N PHE A 26 -9.71 -1.44 2.18
CA PHE A 26 -8.78 -0.31 2.03
C PHE A 26 -8.86 0.30 0.63
N ALA A 27 -8.92 -0.55 -0.41
CA ALA A 27 -9.05 -0.11 -1.80
C ALA A 27 -10.33 0.68 -2.04
N ASP A 28 -11.47 0.20 -1.53
CA ASP A 28 -12.76 0.88 -1.64
C ASP A 28 -12.76 2.21 -0.90
N GLN A 29 -12.26 2.24 0.33
CA GLN A 29 -12.17 3.49 1.09
C GLN A 29 -11.34 4.53 0.35
N ILE A 30 -10.14 4.15 -0.13
CA ILE A 30 -9.23 5.06 -0.82
C ILE A 30 -9.79 5.45 -2.19
N SER A 31 -10.50 4.56 -2.87
CA SER A 31 -11.19 4.86 -4.14
C SER A 31 -12.32 5.86 -3.93
N ASN A 32 -13.06 5.76 -2.81
CA ASN A 32 -14.11 6.72 -2.47
C ASN A 32 -13.54 8.12 -2.21
N GLU A 33 -12.34 8.21 -1.66
CA GLU A 33 -11.59 9.47 -1.49
C GLU A 33 -10.95 10.00 -2.80
N SER A 34 -11.02 9.26 -3.91
CA SER A 34 -10.42 9.68 -5.17
C SER A 34 -11.15 10.86 -5.83
N GLY A 35 -10.39 11.78 -6.41
CA GLY A 35 -10.88 12.91 -7.18
C GLY A 35 -10.32 12.91 -8.61
N GLU A 36 -10.40 14.04 -9.30
CA GLU A 36 -9.81 14.20 -10.64
C GLU A 36 -8.28 14.03 -10.62
N ARG A 37 -7.63 14.59 -9.59
CA ARG A 37 -6.16 14.57 -9.40
C ARG A 37 -5.73 13.69 -8.23
N THR A 38 -6.55 13.60 -7.19
CA THR A 38 -6.28 12.88 -5.94
C THR A 38 -6.50 11.37 -6.08
N ASN A 39 -5.57 10.58 -5.55
CA ASN A 39 -5.53 9.13 -5.64
C ASN A 39 -5.62 8.61 -7.08
N ASN A 40 -5.17 9.36 -8.08
CA ASN A 40 -5.13 8.83 -9.45
C ASN A 40 -4.30 7.51 -9.45
N PRO A 41 -4.72 6.44 -10.15
CA PRO A 41 -4.02 5.16 -10.17
C PRO A 41 -2.52 5.27 -10.49
N THR A 42 -2.12 6.26 -11.28
CA THR A 42 -0.69 6.52 -11.56
C THR A 42 0.06 7.02 -10.33
N GLN A 43 -0.56 7.86 -9.49
CA GLN A 43 0.07 8.34 -8.25
C GLN A 43 0.21 7.20 -7.23
N ILE A 44 -0.84 6.42 -7.05
CA ILE A 44 -0.82 5.25 -6.15
C ILE A 44 0.23 4.23 -6.62
N ARG A 45 0.30 3.96 -7.93
CA ARG A 45 1.29 3.04 -8.51
C ARG A 45 2.73 3.44 -8.22
N LYS A 46 3.07 4.73 -8.17
CA LYS A 46 4.45 5.16 -7.84
C LYS A 46 4.91 4.67 -6.46
N PHE A 47 4.02 4.66 -5.47
CA PHE A 47 4.32 4.12 -4.15
C PHE A 47 4.46 2.61 -4.19
N TYR A 48 3.58 1.93 -4.93
CA TYR A 48 3.63 0.48 -5.11
C TYR A 48 4.92 0.03 -5.82
N ASP A 49 5.30 0.69 -6.92
CA ASP A 49 6.52 0.39 -7.68
C ASP A 49 7.76 0.54 -6.80
N GLU A 50 7.77 1.50 -5.86
CA GLU A 50 8.86 1.64 -4.91
C GLU A 50 8.94 0.48 -3.91
N VAL A 51 7.80 -0.01 -3.41
CA VAL A 51 7.73 -1.21 -2.56
C VAL A 51 8.18 -2.45 -3.32
N LEU A 52 7.69 -2.65 -4.55
CA LEU A 52 8.14 -3.74 -5.41
C LEU A 52 9.63 -3.69 -5.72
N ARG A 53 10.20 -2.49 -5.87
CA ARG A 53 11.65 -2.34 -6.08
C ARG A 53 12.43 -2.87 -4.88
N PHE A 54 12.05 -2.52 -3.65
CA PHE A 54 12.70 -3.03 -2.45
C PHE A 54 12.51 -4.55 -2.31
N ASP A 55 11.32 -5.07 -2.58
CA ASP A 55 11.02 -6.51 -2.58
C ASP A 55 11.88 -7.28 -3.59
N SER A 56 11.97 -6.77 -4.83
CA SER A 56 12.82 -7.35 -5.88
C SER A 56 14.31 -7.32 -5.51
N MET A 57 14.79 -6.21 -4.93
CA MET A 57 16.17 -6.12 -4.43
C MET A 57 16.45 -7.17 -3.36
N LEU A 58 15.55 -7.37 -2.39
CA LEU A 58 15.73 -8.37 -1.33
C LEU A 58 15.67 -9.79 -1.89
N LYS A 59 14.74 -10.10 -2.79
CA LYS A 59 14.62 -11.43 -3.43
C LYS A 59 15.83 -11.77 -4.31
N GLY A 60 16.52 -10.78 -4.84
CA GLY A 60 17.77 -10.95 -5.60
C GLY A 60 19.00 -11.24 -4.73
N ILE A 61 18.88 -11.18 -3.41
CA ILE A 61 19.98 -11.40 -2.45
C ILE A 61 19.84 -12.80 -1.84
N PRO A 62 20.95 -13.53 -1.60
CA PRO A 62 20.92 -14.82 -0.90
C PRO A 62 20.21 -14.72 0.45
N GLU A 63 19.41 -15.73 0.79
CA GLU A 63 18.52 -15.74 1.96
C GLU A 63 19.28 -15.42 3.26
N GLU A 64 20.51 -15.94 3.40
CA GLU A 64 21.38 -15.71 4.55
C GLU A 64 21.81 -14.25 4.73
N LYS A 65 21.73 -13.42 3.68
CA LYS A 65 22.07 -11.99 3.71
C LYS A 65 20.84 -11.08 3.70
N GLN A 66 19.64 -11.61 3.41
CA GLN A 66 18.43 -10.80 3.29
C GLN A 66 18.10 -10.03 4.56
N LYS A 67 18.35 -10.61 5.75
CA LYS A 67 18.10 -9.94 7.03
C LYS A 67 18.97 -8.69 7.20
N GLU A 68 20.27 -8.81 6.99
CA GLU A 68 21.21 -7.69 7.12
C GLU A 68 20.88 -6.58 6.11
N GLU A 69 20.59 -6.97 4.87
CA GLU A 69 20.25 -6.01 3.82
C GLU A 69 18.89 -5.35 4.05
N PHE A 70 17.91 -6.09 4.60
CA PHE A 70 16.65 -5.51 5.03
C PHE A 70 16.86 -4.43 6.10
N GLU A 71 17.70 -4.67 7.10
CA GLU A 71 17.99 -3.69 8.15
C GLU A 71 18.59 -2.40 7.56
N LYS A 72 19.43 -2.50 6.53
CA LYS A 72 19.97 -1.35 5.78
C LYS A 72 18.89 -0.64 4.94
N MET A 73 17.92 -1.39 4.40
CA MET A 73 16.81 -0.85 3.62
C MET A 73 15.68 -0.24 4.47
N LEU A 74 15.52 -0.69 5.72
CA LEU A 74 14.40 -0.32 6.59
C LEU A 74 14.21 1.21 6.74
N PRO A 75 15.26 2.05 6.92
CA PRO A 75 15.08 3.50 6.94
C PRO A 75 14.46 4.07 5.65
N TYR A 76 14.81 3.50 4.50
CA TYR A 76 14.29 3.93 3.20
C TYR A 76 12.86 3.44 2.96
N ILE A 77 12.52 2.24 3.45
CA ILE A 77 11.13 1.78 3.48
C ILE A 77 10.30 2.70 4.39
N LYS A 78 10.85 3.08 5.56
CA LYS A 78 10.19 4.04 6.47
C LYS A 78 9.99 5.43 5.85
N MET A 79 10.87 5.83 4.94
CA MET A 79 10.76 7.08 4.20
C MET A 79 9.52 7.16 3.28
N LEU A 80 8.87 6.04 2.96
CA LEU A 80 7.60 6.04 2.21
C LEU A 80 6.52 6.90 2.90
N ASN A 81 6.48 6.90 4.25
CA ASN A 81 5.56 7.75 5.01
C ASN A 81 5.86 9.24 4.80
N ALA A 82 7.14 9.63 4.75
CA ALA A 82 7.54 11.02 4.48
C ALA A 82 7.17 11.42 3.05
N LYS A 83 7.38 10.54 2.07
CA LYS A 83 6.95 10.75 0.68
C LYS A 83 5.44 10.90 0.55
N ALA A 84 4.67 10.11 1.31
CA ALA A 84 3.22 10.23 1.36
C ALA A 84 2.79 11.57 2.00
N ALA A 85 3.41 11.97 3.10
CA ALA A 85 3.12 13.29 3.70
C ALA A 85 3.39 14.45 2.71
N TYR A 86 4.48 14.38 1.94
CA TYR A 86 4.79 15.35 0.92
C TYR A 86 3.77 15.37 -0.24
N ALA A 87 3.40 14.20 -0.77
CA ALA A 87 2.43 14.08 -1.87
C ALA A 87 1.03 14.57 -1.47
N LEU A 88 0.65 14.39 -0.20
CA LEU A 88 -0.56 14.97 0.38
C LEU A 88 -0.45 16.51 0.45
N GLY A 89 0.64 17.04 0.99
CA GLY A 89 0.78 18.48 1.27
C GLY A 89 1.10 19.38 0.06
N ARG A 90 1.72 18.86 -1.00
CA ARG A 90 2.17 19.68 -2.14
C ARG A 90 1.07 19.96 -3.18
N ASP A 91 0.23 18.99 -3.49
CA ASP A 91 -0.68 19.01 -4.64
C ASP A 91 -1.94 18.14 -4.42
N GLU A 92 -2.18 17.66 -3.19
CA GLU A 92 -3.24 16.71 -2.85
C GLU A 92 -3.31 15.51 -3.82
N LEU A 93 -2.14 15.06 -4.29
CA LEU A 93 -2.02 13.96 -5.26
C LEU A 93 -2.54 12.64 -4.69
N ILE A 94 -2.50 12.55 -3.36
CA ILE A 94 -3.07 11.48 -2.58
C ILE A 94 -3.94 12.08 -1.48
N SER A 95 -4.91 11.29 -1.06
CA SER A 95 -5.82 11.56 0.03
C SER A 95 -5.16 11.33 1.40
N LYS A 96 -5.81 11.86 2.44
CA LYS A 96 -5.44 11.56 3.82
C LYS A 96 -5.56 10.06 4.12
N GLY A 97 -6.60 9.37 3.62
CA GLY A 97 -6.78 7.93 3.84
C GLY A 97 -5.64 7.11 3.23
N PHE A 98 -5.19 7.44 2.02
CA PHE A 98 -4.03 6.77 1.43
C PHE A 98 -2.72 7.06 2.19
N LYS A 99 -2.52 8.30 2.65
CA LYS A 99 -1.36 8.63 3.50
C LYS A 99 -1.40 7.82 4.81
N ASP A 100 -2.57 7.69 5.43
CA ASP A 100 -2.75 6.94 6.68
C ASP A 100 -2.56 5.44 6.46
N PHE A 101 -2.98 4.89 5.32
CA PHE A 101 -2.67 3.52 4.91
C PHE A 101 -1.16 3.25 4.86
N ILE A 102 -0.40 4.09 4.13
CA ILE A 102 1.06 3.96 4.04
C ILE A 102 1.71 4.10 5.42
N ALA A 103 1.28 5.09 6.21
CA ALA A 103 1.82 5.32 7.54
C ALA A 103 1.59 4.11 8.46
N ALA A 104 0.40 3.52 8.43
CA ALA A 104 0.05 2.36 9.24
C ALA A 104 0.81 1.10 8.81
N ALA A 105 0.91 0.84 7.50
CA ALA A 105 1.65 -0.30 6.98
C ALA A 105 3.14 -0.21 7.32
N VAL A 106 3.77 0.93 7.04
CA VAL A 106 5.19 1.17 7.35
C VAL A 106 5.47 1.10 8.85
N LYS A 107 4.56 1.59 9.70
CA LYS A 107 4.69 1.52 11.15
C LYS A 107 4.76 0.06 11.65
N GLN A 108 4.06 -0.85 10.98
CA GLN A 108 4.10 -2.27 11.32
C GLN A 108 5.29 -3.02 10.74
N THR A 109 6.02 -2.44 9.79
CA THR A 109 7.20 -3.05 9.19
C THR A 109 8.43 -2.88 10.09
N HIS A 110 8.81 -3.95 10.78
CA HIS A 110 9.99 -4.00 11.66
C HIS A 110 11.05 -4.96 11.14
N ASP A 111 10.64 -6.05 10.49
CA ASP A 111 11.51 -7.07 9.92
C ASP A 111 11.08 -7.43 8.48
N LYS A 112 11.85 -8.33 7.86
CA LYS A 112 11.63 -8.78 6.48
C LYS A 112 10.28 -9.47 6.31
N ASP A 113 9.85 -10.26 7.29
CA ASP A 113 8.55 -10.95 7.23
C ASP A 113 7.41 -9.92 7.23
N ASP A 114 7.50 -8.87 8.05
CA ASP A 114 6.51 -7.78 8.04
C ASP A 114 6.50 -7.05 6.69
N PHE A 115 7.67 -6.90 6.06
CA PHE A 115 7.78 -6.26 4.76
C PHE A 115 7.19 -7.09 3.63
N ASP A 116 7.39 -8.42 3.65
CA ASP A 116 6.73 -9.32 2.71
C ASP A 116 5.20 -9.23 2.83
N ALA A 117 4.69 -9.20 4.07
CA ALA A 117 3.26 -9.02 4.33
C ALA A 117 2.75 -7.66 3.84
N PHE A 118 3.53 -6.59 4.01
CA PHE A 118 3.21 -5.29 3.44
C PHE A 118 3.19 -5.32 1.91
N ALA A 119 4.21 -5.89 1.26
CA ALA A 119 4.28 -5.99 -0.19
C ALA A 119 3.08 -6.77 -0.77
N GLY A 120 2.74 -7.91 -0.17
CA GLY A 120 1.56 -8.69 -0.55
C GLY A 120 0.24 -7.95 -0.32
N LEU A 121 0.11 -7.21 0.80
CA LEU A 121 -1.06 -6.37 1.06
C LEU A 121 -1.19 -5.30 -0.02
N PHE A 122 -0.10 -4.65 -0.39
CA PHE A 122 -0.12 -3.58 -1.37
C PHE A 122 -0.41 -4.11 -2.77
N GLU A 123 0.09 -5.30 -3.12
CA GLU A 123 -0.26 -5.99 -4.37
C GLU A 123 -1.76 -6.30 -4.45
N ALA A 124 -2.33 -6.93 -3.41
CA ALA A 124 -3.76 -7.22 -3.33
C ALA A 124 -4.60 -5.93 -3.41
N PHE A 125 -4.21 -4.91 -2.63
CA PHE A 125 -4.81 -3.59 -2.66
C PHE A 125 -4.80 -3.00 -4.08
N MET A 126 -3.70 -3.10 -4.83
CA MET A 126 -3.63 -2.55 -6.19
C MET A 126 -4.62 -3.20 -7.15
N GLY A 127 -4.85 -4.52 -7.01
CA GLY A 127 -5.86 -5.25 -7.75
C GLY A 127 -7.27 -4.71 -7.50
N PHE A 128 -7.69 -4.68 -6.23
CA PHE A 128 -8.99 -4.16 -5.83
C PHE A 128 -9.15 -2.67 -6.15
N TYR A 129 -8.10 -1.87 -5.92
CA TYR A 129 -8.12 -0.42 -6.16
C TYR A 129 -8.38 -0.10 -7.63
N LYS A 130 -7.76 -0.86 -8.54
CA LYS A 130 -7.99 -0.68 -9.97
C LYS A 130 -9.44 -0.97 -10.37
N TYR A 131 -10.04 -2.01 -9.78
CA TYR A 131 -11.43 -2.36 -9.98
C TYR A 131 -12.37 -1.28 -9.44
N ALA A 132 -12.25 -0.94 -8.16
CA ALA A 132 -13.06 0.06 -7.47
C ALA A 132 -13.00 1.44 -8.16
N TYR A 133 -11.81 1.89 -8.54
CA TYR A 133 -11.62 3.18 -9.22
C TYR A 133 -12.33 3.22 -10.59
N LYS A 134 -12.28 2.12 -11.35
CA LYS A 134 -12.97 2.02 -12.65
C LYS A 134 -14.49 2.05 -12.46
N SER A 135 -15.01 1.24 -11.52
CA SER A 135 -16.43 1.18 -11.21
C SER A 135 -17.00 2.54 -10.83
N LYS A 136 -16.31 3.29 -9.96
CA LYS A 136 -16.69 4.66 -9.57
C LYS A 136 -16.72 5.62 -10.77
N LYS A 137 -15.71 5.55 -11.65
CA LYS A 137 -15.64 6.42 -12.84
C LYS A 137 -16.79 6.14 -13.82
N ASP A 138 -17.16 4.88 -14.01
CA ASP A 138 -18.24 4.48 -14.90
C ASP A 138 -19.61 4.90 -14.34
N GLN A 139 -19.81 4.82 -13.02
CA GLN A 139 -21.00 5.37 -12.35
C GLN A 139 -21.13 6.89 -12.52
N ASN A 140 -20.06 7.65 -12.29
CA ASN A 140 -20.07 9.11 -12.44
C ASN A 140 -20.39 9.55 -13.89
N ARG A 141 -19.91 8.80 -14.89
CA ARG A 141 -20.23 9.05 -16.31
C ARG A 141 -21.70 8.78 -16.65
N SER A 142 -22.31 7.82 -15.98
CA SER A 142 -23.70 7.42 -16.21
C SER A 142 -24.69 8.37 -15.50
N GLY A 143 -24.28 8.95 -14.37
CA GLY A 143 -25.05 9.94 -13.60
C GLY A 143 -25.06 11.35 -14.19
N GLY A 144 -24.03 11.75 -14.94
CA GLY A 144 -23.91 13.10 -15.53
C GLY A 144 -24.65 13.32 -16.86
N ARG A 145 -25.49 12.37 -17.29
CA ARG A 145 -26.28 12.43 -18.54
C ARG A 145 -27.74 12.85 -18.33
N ARG A 146 -28.08 13.46 -17.19
CA ARG A 146 -29.43 13.95 -16.87
C ARG A 146 -29.46 15.47 -16.83
#